data_AF-B2ATZ2-F1
#
_entry.id   AF-B2ATZ2-F1
#
_cell.length_a   1.000
_cell.length_b   1.000
_cell.length_c   1.000
_cell.angle_alpha   90.00
_cell.angle_beta   90.00
_cell.angle_gamma   90.00
#
_symmetry.space_group_name_H-M   'P 1'
#
loop_
_entity.id
_entity.type
_entity.pdbx_description
1 polymer ?
#
loop_
_entity_poly.entity_id
_entity_poly.type
_entity_poly.pdbx_seq_one_letter_code
_entity_poly.pdbx_strand_id
1 'polypeptide(L)'
;MPTSSCKDIRDALAQCLQESECVMVQRNSAADCLREPLVDTLPLKCKQLKKGFGECRRGMVDMRKRFRGNQPIAFTKIQKTEDTGEGYQLYAGKSAFAGTRGETDGTNKAPEDWREAENRKYREAQEAAAKKS
;
A
#
# COMPACT_ATOMS: atom_id res chain seq x y z
N MET A 1 -8.72 -28.15 4.32
CA MET A 1 -7.64 -27.16 4.09
C MET A 1 -8.25 -25.76 4.06
N PRO A 2 -7.66 -24.72 4.68
CA PRO A 2 -8.24 -23.38 4.69
C PRO A 2 -8.32 -22.81 3.26
N THR A 3 -9.53 -22.41 2.84
CA THR A 3 -9.87 -22.01 1.48
C THR A 3 -9.54 -20.54 1.23
N SER A 4 -8.61 -20.30 0.30
CA SER A 4 -8.29 -19.03 -0.40
C SER A 4 -7.66 -17.86 0.36
N SER A 5 -8.08 -17.46 1.57
CA SER A 5 -7.67 -16.13 2.09
C SER A 5 -6.22 -16.01 2.61
N CYS A 6 -5.60 -17.11 3.07
CA CYS A 6 -4.23 -17.10 3.61
C CYS A 6 -3.30 -18.08 2.90
N LYS A 7 -3.70 -18.56 1.72
CA LYS A 7 -2.99 -19.62 1.01
C LYS A 7 -1.60 -19.14 0.57
N ASP A 8 -1.51 -17.97 -0.04
CA ASP A 8 -0.26 -17.44 -0.58
C ASP A 8 0.78 -17.19 0.53
N ILE A 9 0.36 -16.64 1.67
CA ILE A 9 1.25 -16.41 2.83
C ILE A 9 1.71 -17.73 3.43
N ARG A 10 0.83 -18.74 3.48
CA ARG A 10 1.18 -20.07 3.97
C ARG A 10 2.18 -20.75 3.05
N ASP A 11 1.98 -20.64 1.74
CA ASP A 11 2.84 -21.26 0.75
C ASP A 11 4.22 -20.56 0.72
N ALA A 12 4.26 -19.22 0.85
CA ALA A 12 5.49 -18.46 1.03
C ALA A 12 6.22 -18.79 2.35
N LEU A 13 5.48 -18.98 3.46
CA LEU A 13 6.06 -19.43 4.74
C LEU A 13 6.69 -20.82 4.60
N ALA A 14 5.99 -21.74 3.92
CA ALA A 14 6.50 -23.09 3.67
C ALA A 14 7.80 -23.08 2.87
N GLN A 15 7.86 -22.27 1.80
CA GLN A 15 9.10 -22.07 1.03
C GLN A 15 10.23 -21.49 1.90
N CYS A 16 9.94 -20.46 2.70
CA CYS A 16 10.94 -19.87 3.59
C CYS A 16 11.50 -20.88 4.59
N LEU A 17 10.64 -21.73 5.16
CA LEU A 17 11.08 -22.77 6.10
C LEU A 17 11.91 -23.85 5.41
N GLN A 18 11.58 -24.22 4.17
CA GLN A 18 12.37 -25.16 3.38
C GLN A 18 13.77 -24.64 3.06
N GLU A 19 13.94 -23.34 2.89
CA GLU A 19 15.25 -22.69 2.66
C GLU A 19 16.03 -22.47 3.98
N SER A 20 15.34 -22.49 5.13
CA SER A 20 15.96 -22.17 6.42
C SER A 20 16.83 -23.29 6.99
N GLU A 21 17.88 -22.89 7.71
CA GLU A 21 18.81 -23.82 8.38
C GLU A 21 18.11 -24.73 9.39
N CYS A 22 17.02 -24.29 10.01
CA CYS A 22 16.27 -25.07 11.00
C CYS A 22 15.72 -26.38 10.39
N VAL A 23 15.25 -26.35 9.14
CA VAL A 23 14.73 -27.54 8.45
C VAL A 23 15.84 -28.24 7.65
N MET A 24 16.70 -27.46 6.98
CA MET A 24 17.73 -28.02 6.09
C MET A 24 18.89 -28.68 6.85
N VAL A 25 19.40 -28.01 7.88
CA VAL A 25 20.59 -28.43 8.63
C VAL A 25 20.17 -29.20 9.88
N GLN A 26 19.30 -28.62 10.70
CA GLN A 26 18.91 -29.21 11.99
C GLN A 26 17.83 -30.30 11.86
N ARG A 27 17.22 -30.47 10.67
CA ARG A 27 16.20 -31.49 10.37
C ARG A 27 14.98 -31.45 11.29
N ASN A 28 14.70 -30.29 11.89
CA ASN A 28 13.51 -30.10 12.71
C ASN A 28 12.25 -30.07 11.84
N SER A 29 11.11 -30.40 12.42
CA SER A 29 9.84 -30.21 11.73
C SER A 29 9.56 -28.72 11.54
N ALA A 30 8.89 -28.36 10.44
CA ALA A 30 8.49 -26.97 10.18
C ALA A 30 7.65 -26.38 11.31
N ALA A 31 6.89 -27.20 12.04
CA ALA A 31 6.11 -26.78 13.20
C ALA A 31 7.00 -26.45 14.41
N ASP A 32 8.07 -27.21 14.63
CA ASP A 32 9.02 -26.99 15.73
C ASP A 32 9.87 -25.75 15.49
N CYS A 33 10.26 -25.49 14.24
CA CYS A 33 10.96 -24.26 13.86
C CYS A 33 10.16 -22.98 14.15
N LEU A 34 8.83 -23.05 14.22
CA LEU A 34 7.97 -21.90 14.50
C LEU A 34 7.76 -21.65 16.01
N ARG A 35 8.20 -22.58 16.87
CA ARG A 35 8.11 -22.48 18.33
C ARG A 35 9.37 -21.86 18.92
N GLU A 36 9.24 -21.27 20.10
CA GLU A 36 10.40 -20.84 20.89
C GLU A 36 11.15 -22.07 21.41
N PRO A 37 12.51 -22.06 21.45
CA PRO A 37 13.41 -20.93 21.13
C PRO A 37 13.89 -20.89 19.67
N LEU A 38 13.58 -21.89 18.85
CA LEU A 38 14.12 -22.04 17.49
C LEU A 38 13.65 -20.93 16.54
N VAL A 39 12.51 -20.31 16.83
CA VAL A 39 12.02 -19.23 15.98
C VAL A 39 12.95 -18.02 15.93
N ASP A 40 13.81 -17.85 16.95
CA ASP A 40 14.74 -16.73 17.01
C ASP A 40 15.98 -16.93 16.14
N THR A 41 16.31 -18.17 15.78
CA THR A 41 17.41 -18.46 14.85
C THR A 41 16.98 -18.35 13.39
N LEU A 42 15.67 -18.27 13.12
CA LEU A 42 15.17 -18.16 11.75
C LEU A 42 15.51 -16.81 11.10
N PRO A 43 15.68 -16.79 9.76
CA PRO A 43 15.85 -15.56 9.00
C PRO A 43 14.69 -14.56 9.22
N LEU A 44 15.00 -13.27 9.13
CA LEU A 44 14.02 -12.18 9.28
C LEU A 44 12.81 -12.34 8.34
N LYS A 45 13.04 -12.81 7.11
CA LYS A 45 11.98 -13.10 6.13
C LYS A 45 10.96 -14.11 6.68
N CYS A 46 11.42 -15.20 7.31
CA CYS A 46 10.51 -16.22 7.86
C CYS A 46 9.79 -15.71 9.11
N LYS A 47 10.45 -14.91 9.94
CA LYS A 47 9.82 -14.25 11.11
C LYS A 47 8.69 -13.30 10.69
N GLN A 48 8.92 -12.50 9.63
CA GLN A 48 7.91 -11.62 9.06
C GLN A 48 6.72 -12.41 8.50
N LEU A 49 6.98 -13.47 7.74
CA LEU A 49 5.94 -14.35 7.22
C LEU A 49 5.14 -15.06 8.34
N LYS A 50 5.79 -15.47 9.44
CA LYS A 50 5.10 -16.04 10.62
C LYS A 50 4.12 -15.03 11.22
N LYS A 51 4.55 -13.79 11.41
CA LYS A 51 3.70 -12.71 11.94
C LYS A 51 2.52 -12.45 10.99
N GLY A 52 2.79 -12.34 9.69
CA GLY A 52 1.76 -12.12 8.68
C GLY A 52 0.75 -13.28 8.62
N PHE A 53 1.21 -14.53 8.69
CA PHE A 53 0.32 -15.69 8.71
C PHE A 53 -0.59 -15.69 9.96
N GLY A 54 -0.04 -15.31 11.12
CA GLY A 54 -0.81 -15.16 12.37
C GLY A 54 -1.89 -14.09 12.27
N GLU A 55 -1.56 -12.92 11.70
CA GLU A 55 -2.51 -11.83 11.47
C GLU A 55 -3.58 -12.21 10.45
N CYS A 56 -3.20 -12.87 9.35
CA CYS A 56 -4.13 -13.35 8.34
C CYS A 56 -5.15 -14.33 8.94
N ARG A 57 -4.68 -15.30 9.74
CA ARG A 57 -5.54 -16.29 10.40
C ARG A 57 -6.45 -15.65 11.45
N ARG A 58 -5.94 -14.69 12.24
CA ARG A 58 -6.77 -13.91 13.19
C ARG A 58 -7.86 -13.14 12.47
N GLY A 59 -7.56 -12.53 11.32
CA GLY A 59 -8.53 -11.79 10.51
C GLY A 59 -9.66 -12.65 9.93
N MET A 60 -9.41 -13.95 9.68
CA MET A 60 -10.47 -14.89 9.27
C MET A 60 -11.44 -15.22 10.42
N VAL A 61 -10.94 -15.30 11.65
CA VAL A 61 -11.75 -15.64 12.83
C VAL A 61 -12.52 -14.42 13.34
N ASP A 62 -11.94 -13.23 13.24
CA ASP A 62 -12.54 -11.97 13.71
C ASP A 62 -13.73 -11.51 12.83
N MET A 63 -14.94 -11.51 13.40
CA MET A 63 -16.17 -11.08 12.75
C MET A 63 -16.11 -9.62 12.26
N ARG A 64 -15.40 -8.73 12.95
CA ARG A 64 -15.29 -7.31 12.59
C ARG A 64 -14.53 -7.11 11.28
N LYS A 65 -13.62 -8.02 10.95
CA LYS A 65 -12.78 -7.99 9.74
C LYS A 65 -13.40 -8.73 8.55
N ARG A 66 -14.45 -9.53 8.75
CA ARG A 66 -15.16 -10.22 7.68
C ARG A 66 -15.88 -9.26 6.73
N PHE A 67 -16.49 -8.20 7.27
CA PHE A 67 -17.27 -7.23 6.47
C PHE A 67 -16.41 -6.29 5.62
N ARG A 68 -15.22 -5.91 6.10
CA ARG A 68 -14.30 -5.00 5.39
C ARG A 68 -13.28 -5.75 4.52
N GLY A 69 -13.38 -7.09 4.49
CA GLY A 69 -12.35 -7.96 3.94
C GLY A 69 -11.15 -8.07 4.87
N ASN A 70 -10.58 -9.27 4.96
CA ASN A 70 -9.25 -9.42 5.52
C ASN A 70 -8.31 -8.68 4.57
N GLN A 71 -7.79 -7.51 4.96
CA GLN A 71 -6.82 -6.80 4.13
C GLN A 71 -5.71 -7.79 3.81
N PRO A 72 -5.42 -8.08 2.52
CA PRO A 72 -4.26 -8.88 2.21
C PRO A 72 -3.09 -8.16 2.85
N ILE A 73 -2.33 -8.88 3.68
CA ILE A 73 -1.02 -8.42 4.14
C ILE A 73 -0.21 -8.40 2.87
N ALA A 74 -0.26 -7.25 2.21
CA ALA A 74 0.03 -7.16 0.81
C ALA A 74 1.54 -7.09 0.67
N PHE A 75 2.18 -8.25 0.83
CA PHE A 75 3.58 -8.45 0.46
C PHE A 75 3.80 -7.98 -0.98
N THR A 76 2.82 -8.20 -1.85
CA THR A 76 2.77 -7.69 -3.22
C THR A 76 2.60 -6.17 -3.33
N LYS A 77 1.93 -5.51 -2.38
CA LYS A 77 1.89 -4.03 -2.35
C LYS A 77 3.20 -3.49 -1.80
N ILE A 78 3.80 -4.11 -0.77
CA ILE A 78 5.11 -3.72 -0.25
C ILE A 78 6.19 -3.87 -1.34
N GLN A 79 6.23 -5.00 -2.03
CA GLN A 79 7.14 -5.21 -3.17
C GLN A 79 6.87 -4.21 -4.30
N LYS A 80 5.60 -4.01 -4.69
CA LYS A 80 5.28 -2.98 -5.69
C LYS A 80 5.70 -1.58 -5.25
N THR A 81 5.55 -1.24 -3.97
CA THR A 81 5.96 0.08 -3.46
C THR A 81 7.48 0.27 -3.43
N GLU A 82 8.25 -0.83 -3.26
CA GLU A 82 9.72 -0.79 -3.40
C GLU A 82 10.14 -0.64 -4.87
N ASP A 83 9.44 -1.30 -5.79
CA ASP A 83 9.75 -1.26 -7.23
C ASP A 83 9.29 0.04 -7.92
N THR A 84 8.18 0.65 -7.47
CA THR A 84 7.58 1.83 -8.13
C THR A 84 7.78 3.15 -7.38
N GLY A 85 8.32 3.12 -6.15
CA GLY A 85 8.51 4.32 -5.33
C GLY A 85 7.19 4.97 -4.86
N GLU A 86 6.04 4.36 -5.14
CA GLU A 86 4.74 4.83 -4.68
C GLU A 86 4.59 4.54 -3.19
N GLY A 87 4.97 5.49 -2.33
CA GLY A 87 4.95 5.31 -0.88
C GLY A 87 3.61 4.79 -0.34
N TYR A 88 3.64 3.63 0.33
CA TYR A 88 2.49 3.04 0.99
C TYR A 88 2.08 3.88 2.21
N GLN A 89 0.90 4.49 2.17
CA GLN A 89 0.27 5.04 3.37
C GLN A 89 -0.68 4.02 3.98
N LEU A 90 -0.48 3.74 5.28
CA LEU A 90 -1.31 2.83 6.09
C LEU A 90 -2.76 3.33 6.25
N TYR A 91 -3.01 4.59 5.92
CA TYR A 91 -4.33 5.19 5.81
C TYR A 91 -4.59 5.54 4.35
N ALA A 92 -5.85 5.51 3.92
CA ALA A 92 -6.31 5.61 2.52
C ALA A 92 -6.03 6.94 1.79
N GLY A 93 -4.82 7.50 1.93
CA GLY A 93 -4.30 8.65 1.20
C GLY A 93 -3.24 8.21 0.19
N LYS A 94 -3.27 8.81 -1.00
CA LYS A 94 -2.12 8.79 -1.91
C LYS A 94 -0.96 9.48 -1.21
N SER A 95 0.27 8.97 -1.34
CA SER A 95 1.42 9.64 -0.74
C SER A 95 1.52 11.08 -1.26
N ALA A 96 2.00 11.98 -0.41
CA ALA A 96 2.14 13.41 -0.75
C ALA A 96 3.00 13.66 -2.01
N PHE A 97 3.78 12.65 -2.42
CA PHE A 97 4.70 12.70 -3.56
C PHE A 97 4.25 11.87 -4.77
N ALA A 98 3.18 11.06 -4.68
CA ALA A 98 2.67 10.26 -5.80
C ALA A 98 1.84 11.07 -6.82
N GLY A 99 1.86 12.39 -6.72
CA GLY A 99 1.07 13.31 -7.54
C GLY A 99 1.92 14.43 -8.12
N THR A 100 3.09 14.15 -8.68
CA THR A 100 3.80 15.14 -9.49
C THR A 100 3.08 15.30 -10.82
N ARG A 101 2.51 16.48 -11.05
CA ARG A 101 1.96 16.91 -12.34
C ARG A 101 3.12 17.17 -13.32
N GLY A 102 3.83 16.13 -13.73
CA GLY A 102 4.96 16.21 -14.66
C GLY A 102 6.11 17.10 -14.20
N GLU A 103 7.22 17.03 -14.94
CA GLU A 103 8.30 18.02 -14.89
C GLU A 103 7.76 19.32 -15.51
N THR A 104 7.89 20.47 -14.82
CA THR A 104 7.48 21.76 -15.39
C THR A 104 8.70 22.62 -15.67
N ASP A 105 8.92 23.03 -16.92
CA ASP A 105 10.06 23.84 -17.38
C ASP A 105 10.07 25.31 -16.86
N GLY A 106 9.32 25.61 -15.80
CA GLY A 106 9.24 26.95 -15.20
C GLY A 106 8.63 28.05 -16.09
N THR A 107 8.21 27.72 -17.32
CA THR A 107 7.71 28.67 -18.34
C THR A 107 6.19 28.65 -18.54
N ASN A 108 5.47 27.80 -17.82
CA ASN A 108 4.02 27.67 -17.98
C ASN A 108 3.30 28.89 -17.37
N LYS A 109 2.48 29.56 -18.19
CA LYS A 109 1.59 30.62 -17.70
C LYS A 109 0.59 30.01 -16.72
N ALA A 110 0.44 30.62 -15.55
CA ALA A 110 -0.56 30.21 -14.57
C ALA A 110 -1.96 30.19 -15.23
N PRO A 111 -2.82 29.21 -14.91
CA PRO A 111 -4.19 29.21 -15.41
C PRO A 111 -4.90 30.49 -14.96
N GLU A 112 -5.68 31.09 -15.86
CA GLU A 112 -6.40 32.34 -15.60
C GLU A 112 -7.46 32.12 -14.49
N ASP A 113 -7.49 32.99 -13.49
CA ASP A 113 -8.49 32.93 -12.42
C ASP A 113 -9.87 33.28 -13.00
N TRP A 114 -10.87 32.45 -12.70
CA TRP A 114 -12.24 32.67 -13.12
C TRP A 114 -12.80 34.01 -12.62
N ARG A 115 -12.34 34.49 -11.45
CA ARG A 115 -12.74 35.80 -10.90
C ARG A 115 -12.27 36.97 -11.76
N GLU A 116 -11.04 36.88 -12.27
CA GLU A 116 -10.48 37.93 -13.12
C GLU A 116 -11.18 37.96 -14.49
N ALA A 117 -11.48 36.79 -15.04
CA ALA A 117 -12.23 36.65 -16.27
C ALA A 117 -13.67 37.21 -16.14
N GLU A 118 -14.33 36.95 -15.02
CA GLU A 118 -15.69 37.45 -14.74
C GLU A 118 -15.71 38.96 -14.48
N ASN A 119 -14.76 39.48 -13.69
CA ASN A 119 -14.61 40.92 -13.46
C ASN A 119 -14.30 41.69 -14.75
N ARG A 120 -13.50 41.12 -15.66
CA ARG A 120 -13.23 41.71 -16.99
C ARG A 120 -14.51 41.82 -17.80
N LYS A 121 -15.31 40.75 -17.88
CA LYS A 121 -16.62 40.76 -18.55
C LYS A 121 -17.56 41.80 -17.95
N TYR A 122 -17.57 41.95 -16.62
CA TYR A 122 -18.41 42.95 -15.95
C TYR A 122 -17.99 44.39 -16.31
N ARG A 123 -16.69 44.68 -16.36
CA ARG A 123 -16.18 45.99 -16.78
C ARG A 123 -16.48 46.31 -18.24
N GLU A 124 -16.29 45.33 -19.13
CA GLU A 124 -16.65 45.45 -20.55
C GLU A 124 -18.15 45.72 -20.73
N ALA A 125 -19.00 45.07 -19.93
CA ALA A 125 -20.44 45.30 -19.94
C ALA A 125 -20.81 46.72 -19.45
N GLN A 126 -20.16 47.23 -18.41
CA GLN A 126 -20.35 48.60 -17.94
C GLN A 126 -19.89 49.63 -18.98
N GLU A 127 -18.73 49.43 -19.61
CA GLU A 127 -18.23 50.31 -20.66
C GLU A 127 -19.12 50.29 -21.91
N ALA A 128 -19.65 49.12 -22.28
CA ALA A 128 -20.61 49.00 -23.37
C ALA A 128 -21.95 49.67 -23.06
N ALA A 129 -22.39 49.67 -21.80
CA ALA A 129 -23.56 50.42 -21.36
C ALA A 129 -23.31 51.94 -21.38
N ALA A 130 -22.14 52.39 -20.94
CA ALA A 130 -21.75 53.80 -20.94
C ALA A 130 -21.51 54.39 -22.34
N LYS A 131 -21.10 53.57 -23.32
CA LYS A 131 -20.95 54.00 -24.73
C LYS A 131 -22.28 54.07 -25.49
N LYS A 132 -23.37 53.53 -24.91
CA LYS A 132 -24.72 53.52 -25.50
C LYS A 132 -25.62 54.65 -24.97
N SER A 133 -25.13 55.44 -24.00
CA SER A 133 -25.73 56.71 -23.55
C SER A 133 -25.07 57.89 -24.25
#